data_AF-A0A3D4QZX8-F1
#
_entry.id   AF-A0A3D4QZX8-F1
#
_cell.length_a   1.000
_cell.length_b   1.000
_cell.length_c   1.000
_cell.angle_alpha   90.00
_cell.angle_beta   90.00
_cell.angle_gamma   90.00
#
_symmetry.space_group_name_H-M   'P 1'
#
loop_
_entity.id
_entity.type
_entity.pdbx_description
1 polymer ?
#
loop_
_entity_poly.entity_id
_entity_poly.type
_entity_poly.pdbx_seq_one_letter_code
_entity_poly.pdbx_strand_id
1 'polypeptide(L)' 'AKMFKTMADESINIMMISTSEIKISCVIQRKYTELAVMVLHDAFHLEKKK' A
#
# COMPACT_ATOMS: atom_id res chain seq x y z
N ALA A 1 2.38 7.33 9.70
CA ALA A 1 2.41 7.10 8.24
C ALA A 1 2.81 5.64 7.91
N LYS A 2 1.96 4.65 8.26
CA LYS A 2 2.31 3.22 8.12
C LYS A 2 2.36 2.77 6.66
N MET A 3 1.31 3.08 5.88
CA MET A 3 1.21 2.77 4.45
C MET A 3 2.42 3.24 3.64
N PHE A 4 2.77 4.52 3.73
CA PHE A 4 3.88 5.11 2.97
C PHE A 4 5.24 4.50 3.34
N LYS A 5 5.46 4.21 4.63
CA LYS A 5 6.68 3.55 5.08
C LYS A 5 6.78 2.14 4.51
N THR A 6 5.72 1.34 4.60
CA THR A 6 5.68 -0.02 4.05
C THR A 6 5.97 -0.03 2.54
N MET A 7 5.41 0.90 1.77
CA MET A 7 5.69 0.99 0.34
C MET A 7 7.14 1.41 0.06
N ALA A 8 7.71 2.29 0.89
CA ALA A 8 9.10 2.75 0.75
C ALA A 8 10.12 1.65 1.09
N ASP A 9 9.86 0.85 2.14
CA ASP A 9 10.72 -0.27 2.56
C ASP A 9 10.86 -1.31 1.42
N GLU A 10 9.82 -1.46 0.60
CA GLU A 10 9.78 -2.34 -0.59
C GLU A 10 10.22 -1.65 -1.90
N SER A 11 10.77 -0.43 -1.81
CA SER A 11 11.20 0.37 -2.97
C SER A 11 10.09 0.64 -4.01
N ILE A 12 8.83 0.74 -3.56
CA ILE A 12 7.67 1.03 -4.41
C ILE A 12 7.47 2.54 -4.52
N ASN A 13 7.76 3.11 -5.69
CA ASN A 13 7.55 4.52 -5.95
C ASN A 13 6.06 4.86 -6.15
N ILE A 14 5.57 5.85 -5.40
CA ILE A 14 4.20 6.37 -5.52
C ILE A 14 4.19 7.57 -6.47
N MET A 15 3.46 7.46 -7.57
CA MET A 15 3.40 8.48 -8.62
C MET A 15 2.35 9.57 -8.33
N MET A 16 1.27 9.19 -7.66
CA MET A 16 0.18 10.11 -7.31
C MET A 16 -0.53 9.62 -6.05
N ILE A 17 -0.98 10.56 -5.23
CA ILE A 17 -1.76 10.30 -4.02
C ILE A 17 -3.05 11.12 -4.10
N SER A 18 -4.18 10.49 -3.80
CA SER A 18 -5.47 11.15 -3.62
C SER A 18 -6.11 10.65 -2.33
N THR A 19 -6.69 11.53 -1.52
CA THR A 19 -7.16 11.21 -0.16
C THR A 19 -8.57 11.73 0.09
N SER A 20 -9.32 11.00 0.92
CA SER A 20 -10.49 11.48 1.64
C SER A 20 -10.28 11.25 3.14
N GLU A 21 -11.25 11.64 3.97
CA GLU A 21 -11.20 11.49 5.44
C GLU A 21 -10.92 10.04 5.88
N ILE A 22 -11.41 9.05 5.13
CA ILE A 22 -11.32 7.61 5.49
C ILE A 22 -10.54 6.77 4.48
N LYS A 23 -10.03 7.35 3.39
CA LYS A 23 -9.43 6.58 2.29
C LYS A 23 -8.20 7.28 1.70
N ILE A 24 -7.19 6.47 1.38
CA ILE A 24 -6.02 6.89 0.61
C ILE A 24 -5.98 6.05 -0.66
N SER A 25 -5.81 6.70 -1.82
CA SER A 25 -5.61 6.07 -3.12
C SER A 25 -4.24 6.45 -3.66
N CYS A 26 -3.47 5.46 -4.12
CA CYS A 26 -2.13 5.68 -4.66
C CYS A 26 -2.01 5.08 -6.06
N VAL A 27 -1.33 5.80 -6.96
CA VAL A 27 -0.96 5.31 -8.29
C VAL A 27 0.49 4.83 -8.25
N ILE A 28 0.73 3.60 -8.69
CA ILE A 28 2.05 2.95 -8.74
C ILE A 28 2.24 2.26 -10.09
N GLN A 29 3.48 1.87 -10.41
CA GLN A 29 3.71 1.06 -11.60
C GLN A 29 3.05 -0.32 -11.46
N ARG A 30 2.38 -0.77 -12.53
CA ARG A 30 1.63 -2.03 -12.58
C ARG A 30 2.42 -3.26 -12.11
N LYS A 31 3.72 -3.30 -12.36
CA LYS A 31 4.59 -4.43 -11.96
C LYS A 31 4.68 -4.61 -10.43
N TYR A 32 4.37 -3.58 -9.65
CA TYR A 32 4.39 -3.62 -8.19
C TYR A 32 3.01 -3.83 -7.57
N THR A 33 1.94 -3.97 -8.36
CA THR A 33 0.56 -4.04 -7.83
C THR A 33 0.38 -5.18 -6.84
N GLU A 34 0.77 -6.40 -7.21
CA GLU A 34 0.66 -7.58 -6.34
C GLU A 34 1.48 -7.40 -5.04
N LEU A 35 2.75 -7.00 -5.17
CA LEU A 35 3.63 -6.76 -4.03
C LEU A 35 3.04 -5.71 -3.09
N ALA A 36 2.60 -4.56 -3.62
CA ALA A 36 2.02 -3.47 -2.84
C ALA A 36 0.77 -3.92 -2.06
N VAL A 37 -0.10 -4.73 -2.67
CA VAL A 37 -1.29 -5.24 -2.01
C VAL A 37 -0.92 -6.19 -0.87
N MET A 38 -0.01 -7.14 -1.12
CA MET A 38 0.45 -8.10 -0.11
C MET A 38 1.07 -7.40 1.11
N VAL A 39 2.06 -6.53 0.89
CA VAL A 39 2.78 -5.89 2.00
C VAL A 39 1.90 -4.93 2.78
N LEU A 40 0.94 -4.26 2.13
CA LEU A 40 -0.04 -3.43 2.84
C LEU A 40 -1.03 -4.30 3.62
N HIS A 41 -1.51 -5.39 3.04
CA HIS A 41 -2.41 -6.32 3.72
C HIS A 41 -1.78 -6.87 5.01
N ASP A 42 -0.53 -7.32 4.93
CA ASP A 42 0.24 -7.84 6.06
C ASP A 42 0.56 -6.73 7.07
N ALA A 43 1.01 -5.56 6.60
CA ALA A 43 1.28 -4.43 7.47
C ALA A 43 0.04 -4.02 8.28
N PHE A 44 -1.16 -4.09 7.71
CA PHE A 44 -2.39 -3.75 8.42
C PHE A 44 -3.06 -4.94 9.14
N HIS A 45 -2.44 -6.13 9.13
CA HIS A 45 -2.96 -7.36 9.73
C HIS A 45 -4.38 -7.69 9.29
N LEU A 46 -4.64 -7.55 7.98
CA LEU A 46 -5.98 -7.75 7.40
C LEU A 46 -6.28 -9.22 7.06
N GLU A 47 -5.39 -10.14 7.42
CA GLU A 47 -5.62 -11.57 7.27
C GLU A 47 -6.90 -12.02 8.01
N LYS A 48 -7.76 -12.74 7.29
CA LYS A 48 -8.86 -13.45 7.94
C LYS A 48 -8.27 -14.56 8.80
N LYS A 49 -8.41 -14.45 10.12
CA LYS A 49 -8.44 -15.63 10.98
C LYS A 49 -9.55 -16.55 10.44
N LYS A 50 -9.16 -17.71 9.93
CA LYS A 50 -10.09 -18.80 9.61
C LYS A 50 -10.75 -19.32 10.88
#